data_AF-A0A6P0Y3J1-F1
#
_entry.id   AF-A0A6P0Y3J1-F1
#
_cell.length_a   1.000
_cell.length_b   1.000
_cell.length_c   1.000
_cell.angle_alpha   90.00
_cell.angle_beta   90.00
_cell.angle_gamma   90.00
#
_symmetry.space_group_name_H-M   'P 1'
#
loop_
_entity.id
_entity.type
_entity.pdbx_description
1 polymer ?
#
loop_
_entity_poly.entity_id
_entity_poly.type
_entity_poly.pdbx_seq_one_letter_code
_entity_poly.pdbx_strand_id
1 'polypeptide(L)'
;YLDGANMNAQVGLCRPGDFGADVCHLNLHKTFCIPHGGGGPGVGPIGVATHLVPYLPGHPIVKVTESPEAIGAIAAAPWGSASILPISWMYITMMGTQGLTRATQVAILNANYIAQRLDSHYSVLYKGKSGFVAHECIIDLRPLKKLAGIEVDDIAKRLMDYGFHAPTVSWPVPGTMMIEPTESESKEELDRFCEAMIAIRQEIEVIIQGEIDPEDNLLKNAPHTAEVLLSGEWPHAYSREAAAYPTAWTREHKFWPPVSRIDNAFGDRHLVCSCSGMDAYQ
;
A
#
# COMPACT_ATOMS: atom_id res chain seq x y z
N TYR A 1 -2.14 24.17 -6.86
CA TYR A 1 -1.75 22.79 -7.18
C TYR A 1 -2.52 21.84 -6.29
N LEU A 2 -3.07 20.77 -6.86
CA LEU A 2 -3.71 19.66 -6.15
C LEU A 2 -2.98 18.38 -6.52
N ASP A 3 -2.64 17.57 -5.52
CA ASP A 3 -2.06 16.24 -5.76
C ASP A 3 -3.17 15.25 -6.16
N GLY A 4 -3.07 14.67 -7.35
CA GLY A 4 -4.08 13.75 -7.89
C GLY A 4 -3.74 12.27 -7.69
N ALA A 5 -2.81 11.91 -6.79
CA ALA A 5 -2.55 10.52 -6.47
C ALA A 5 -3.80 9.78 -5.96
N ASN A 6 -4.70 10.50 -5.28
CA ASN A 6 -5.94 9.96 -4.70
C ASN A 6 -7.15 10.17 -5.63
N MET A 7 -6.94 10.28 -6.94
CA MET A 7 -8.02 10.47 -7.91
C MET A 7 -8.95 9.24 -8.01
N ASN A 8 -8.54 8.07 -7.51
CA ASN A 8 -9.42 6.90 -7.49
C ASN A 8 -10.69 7.12 -6.62
N ALA A 9 -10.65 8.09 -5.70
CA ALA A 9 -11.82 8.53 -4.92
C ALA A 9 -12.67 9.63 -5.60
N GLN A 10 -12.32 10.07 -6.82
CA GLN A 10 -12.92 11.25 -7.45
C GLN A 10 -13.49 10.99 -8.85
N VAL A 11 -12.88 10.11 -9.65
CA VAL A 11 -13.26 9.88 -11.04
C VAL A 11 -14.78 9.61 -11.17
N GLY A 12 -15.47 10.45 -11.94
CA GLY A 12 -16.93 10.35 -12.14
C GLY A 12 -17.80 10.93 -11.02
N LEU A 13 -17.22 11.36 -9.89
CA LEU A 13 -17.94 11.96 -8.75
C LEU A 13 -17.66 13.46 -8.59
N CYS A 14 -16.39 13.87 -8.68
CA CYS A 14 -15.99 15.26 -8.61
C CYS A 14 -14.72 15.50 -9.46
N ARG A 15 -14.45 16.76 -9.80
CA ARG A 15 -13.31 17.13 -10.66
C ARG A 15 -12.53 18.27 -10.01
N PRO A 16 -11.19 18.13 -9.81
CA PRO A 16 -10.36 19.18 -9.21
C PRO A 16 -10.57 20.59 -9.76
N GLY A 17 -10.73 20.74 -11.07
CA GLY A 17 -10.95 22.05 -11.70
C GLY A 17 -12.26 22.72 -11.28
N ASP A 18 -13.31 21.95 -10.94
CA ASP A 18 -14.62 22.51 -10.57
C ASP A 18 -14.62 23.13 -9.17
N PHE A 19 -13.68 22.71 -8.31
CA PHE A 19 -13.54 23.21 -6.95
C PHE A 19 -12.24 24.00 -6.73
N GLY A 20 -11.63 24.51 -7.81
CA GLY A 20 -10.61 25.56 -7.75
C GLY A 20 -9.16 25.10 -7.86
N ALA A 21 -8.89 23.87 -8.31
CA ALA A 21 -7.50 23.47 -8.59
C ALA A 21 -7.06 23.95 -9.99
N ASP A 22 -6.03 24.81 -10.05
CA ASP A 22 -5.46 25.30 -11.32
C ASP A 22 -4.53 24.31 -12.00
N VAL A 23 -3.91 23.40 -11.25
CA VAL A 23 -3.01 22.37 -11.76
C VAL A 23 -3.09 21.12 -10.89
N CYS A 24 -3.16 19.96 -11.53
CA CYS A 24 -3.21 18.65 -10.90
C CYS A 24 -2.38 17.66 -11.69
N HIS A 25 -1.50 16.91 -11.02
CA HIS A 25 -0.86 15.74 -11.64
C HIS A 25 -1.68 14.48 -11.35
N LEU A 26 -1.66 13.51 -12.26
CA LEU A 26 -2.32 12.22 -12.07
C LEU A 26 -1.27 11.11 -11.97
N ASN A 27 -1.46 10.12 -11.09
CA ASN A 27 -0.64 8.91 -11.12
C ASN A 27 -1.30 7.87 -12.02
N LEU A 28 -0.88 7.78 -13.28
CA LEU A 28 -1.43 6.78 -14.21
C LEU A 28 -1.15 5.33 -13.76
N HIS A 29 -0.07 5.15 -12.99
CA HIS A 29 0.35 3.88 -12.39
C HIS A 29 -0.34 3.55 -11.06
N LYS A 30 -1.29 4.40 -10.65
CA LYS A 30 -2.22 4.12 -9.55
C LYS A 30 -3.63 4.06 -10.13
N THR A 31 -4.26 5.21 -10.32
CA THR A 31 -5.68 5.33 -10.71
C THR A 31 -6.00 4.79 -12.10
N PHE A 32 -5.02 4.75 -13.02
CA PHE A 32 -5.28 4.42 -14.44
C PHE A 32 -4.47 3.22 -14.94
N CYS A 33 -4.25 2.24 -14.05
CA CYS A 33 -3.85 0.86 -14.34
C CYS A 33 -2.48 0.62 -14.98
N ILE A 34 -1.60 1.62 -15.13
CA ILE A 34 -0.20 1.30 -15.46
C ILE A 34 0.36 0.42 -14.31
N PRO A 35 1.02 -0.72 -14.60
CA PRO A 35 1.47 -1.64 -13.57
C PRO A 35 2.57 -1.01 -12.71
N HIS A 36 2.56 -1.31 -11.40
CA HIS A 36 3.52 -0.78 -10.42
C HIS A 36 4.97 -1.26 -10.65
N GLY A 37 5.16 -2.44 -11.27
CA GLY A 37 6.46 -2.94 -11.71
C GLY A 37 7.55 -3.11 -10.63
N GLY A 38 7.18 -3.20 -9.35
CA GLY A 38 8.14 -3.29 -8.24
C GLY A 38 8.82 -1.97 -7.88
N GLY A 39 8.28 -0.83 -8.32
CA GLY A 39 8.85 0.51 -8.07
C GLY A 39 8.92 1.43 -9.29
N GLY A 40 8.23 1.07 -10.37
CA GLY A 40 8.22 1.79 -11.65
C GLY A 40 8.04 0.80 -12.82
N PRO A 41 7.59 1.27 -14.00
CA PRO A 41 7.52 2.67 -14.42
C PRO A 41 6.24 3.39 -13.98
N GLY A 42 6.25 4.71 -14.05
CA GLY A 42 5.08 5.55 -13.83
C GLY A 42 5.03 6.72 -14.80
N VAL A 43 3.83 7.22 -15.08
CA VAL A 43 3.61 8.47 -15.81
C VAL A 43 2.77 9.41 -14.95
N GLY A 44 3.22 10.66 -14.85
CA GLY A 44 2.59 11.74 -14.09
C GLY A 44 2.13 12.90 -14.97
N PRO A 45 1.12 12.75 -15.85
CA PRO A 45 0.65 13.87 -16.67
C PRO A 45 0.02 14.94 -15.79
N ILE A 46 0.12 16.20 -16.22
CA ILE A 46 -0.54 17.33 -15.56
C ILE A 46 -1.73 17.82 -16.37
N GLY A 47 -2.86 18.05 -15.70
CA GLY A 47 -3.95 18.88 -16.20
C GLY A 47 -3.82 20.29 -15.63
N VAL A 48 -3.99 21.31 -16.46
CA VAL A 48 -3.86 22.72 -16.05
C VAL A 48 -5.06 23.55 -16.52
N ALA A 49 -5.38 24.60 -15.77
CA ALA A 49 -6.34 25.62 -16.17
C ALA A 49 -5.81 26.41 -17.37
N THR A 50 -6.72 27.01 -18.15
CA THR A 50 -6.39 27.68 -19.43
C THR A 50 -5.28 28.72 -19.31
N HIS A 51 -5.25 29.50 -18.22
CA HIS A 51 -4.24 30.54 -18.00
C HIS A 51 -2.82 29.98 -17.76
N LEU A 52 -2.68 28.67 -17.50
CA LEU A 52 -1.38 28.00 -17.33
C LEU A 52 -0.90 27.27 -18.59
N VAL A 53 -1.74 27.11 -19.61
CA VAL A 53 -1.40 26.42 -20.88
C VAL A 53 -0.16 27.02 -21.55
N PRO A 54 0.04 28.36 -21.63
CA PRO A 54 1.23 28.95 -22.24
C PRO A 54 2.54 28.54 -21.56
N TYR A 55 2.50 28.08 -20.31
CA TYR A 55 3.67 27.72 -19.50
C TYR A 55 3.89 26.21 -19.40
N LEU A 56 3.15 25.39 -20.15
CA LEU A 56 3.39 23.94 -20.19
C LEU A 56 4.81 23.61 -20.69
N PRO A 57 5.39 22.46 -20.30
CA PRO A 57 6.73 22.07 -20.74
C PRO A 57 6.88 22.07 -22.26
N GLY A 58 7.95 22.67 -22.76
CA GLY A 58 8.45 22.50 -24.12
C GLY A 58 9.42 21.32 -24.25
N HIS A 59 10.00 21.14 -25.44
CA HIS A 59 11.08 20.17 -25.66
C HIS A 59 12.00 20.64 -26.81
N PRO A 60 13.34 20.52 -26.69
CA PRO A 60 14.28 21.14 -27.65
C PRO A 60 14.29 20.49 -29.04
N ILE A 61 13.91 19.21 -29.15
CA ILE A 61 13.93 18.46 -30.42
C ILE A 61 12.56 18.43 -31.10
N VAL A 62 11.48 18.37 -30.31
CA VAL A 62 10.11 18.20 -30.78
C VAL A 62 9.27 19.30 -30.14
N LYS A 63 8.68 20.18 -30.93
CA LYS A 63 7.86 21.27 -30.41
C LYS A 63 6.52 20.70 -29.91
N VAL A 64 6.40 20.51 -28.60
CA VAL A 64 5.17 20.03 -27.93
C VAL A 64 4.28 21.16 -27.40
N THR A 65 4.89 22.32 -27.11
CA THR A 65 4.21 23.55 -26.69
C THR A 65 4.75 24.69 -27.54
N GLU A 66 3.89 25.39 -28.27
CA GLU A 66 4.29 26.43 -29.23
C GLU A 66 4.41 27.84 -28.61
N SER A 67 4.19 27.95 -27.30
CA SER A 67 4.29 29.22 -26.57
C SER A 67 5.75 29.64 -26.37
N PRO A 68 6.10 30.92 -26.59
CA PRO A 68 7.41 31.45 -26.21
C PRO A 68 7.63 31.50 -24.69
N GLU A 69 6.55 31.40 -23.91
CA GLU A 69 6.58 31.36 -22.44
C GLU A 69 6.65 29.92 -21.88
N ALA A 70 6.70 28.90 -22.76
CA ALA A 70 6.79 27.51 -22.35
C ALA A 70 8.03 27.29 -21.46
N ILE A 71 7.84 26.56 -20.36
CA ILE A 71 8.98 26.18 -19.52
C ILE A 71 9.85 25.14 -20.25
N GLY A 72 11.07 24.93 -19.74
CA GLY A 72 12.00 23.96 -20.31
C GLY A 72 11.49 22.51 -20.27
N ALA A 73 12.24 21.62 -20.92
CA ALA A 73 11.95 20.19 -20.91
C ALA A 73 12.09 19.60 -19.50
N ILE A 74 11.06 18.87 -19.06
CA ILE A 74 11.06 18.14 -17.76
C ILE A 74 11.52 16.69 -17.93
N ALA A 75 11.29 16.09 -19.11
CA ALA A 75 11.69 14.74 -19.45
C ALA A 75 12.58 14.72 -20.70
N ALA A 76 13.44 13.70 -20.81
CA ALA A 76 14.34 13.53 -21.94
C ALA A 76 13.63 13.22 -23.27
N ALA A 77 12.41 12.69 -23.20
CA ALA A 77 11.52 12.49 -24.34
C ALA A 77 10.29 13.40 -24.20
N PRO A 78 9.74 13.94 -25.31
CA PRO A 78 8.67 14.94 -25.29
C PRO A 78 7.38 14.49 -24.58
N TRP A 79 7.09 13.20 -24.55
CA TRP A 79 5.94 12.61 -23.85
C TRP A 79 6.34 11.55 -22.82
N GLY A 80 7.60 11.59 -22.34
CA GLY A 80 8.13 10.61 -21.39
C GLY A 80 8.04 9.17 -21.92
N SER A 81 7.58 8.25 -21.08
CA SER A 81 7.36 6.84 -21.42
C SER A 81 6.09 6.64 -22.25
N ALA A 82 6.08 7.12 -23.50
CA ALA A 82 4.90 7.12 -24.36
C ALA A 82 4.32 5.72 -24.65
N SER A 83 5.16 4.68 -24.66
CA SER A 83 4.76 3.31 -24.98
C SER A 83 3.78 2.68 -23.98
N ILE A 84 3.70 3.20 -22.75
CA ILE A 84 2.80 2.68 -21.69
C ILE A 84 1.51 3.50 -21.53
N LEU A 85 1.40 4.66 -22.20
CA LEU A 85 0.15 5.44 -22.24
C LEU A 85 -1.07 4.66 -22.78
N PRO A 86 -0.93 3.73 -23.75
CA PRO A 86 -2.05 2.91 -24.20
C PRO A 86 -2.74 2.11 -23.10
N ILE A 87 -2.06 1.79 -21.99
CA ILE A 87 -2.68 1.06 -20.86
C ILE A 87 -3.81 1.88 -20.24
N SER A 88 -3.52 3.12 -19.87
CA SER A 88 -4.53 4.04 -19.32
C SER A 88 -5.59 4.41 -20.34
N TRP A 89 -5.21 4.58 -21.62
CA TRP A 89 -6.17 4.80 -22.70
C TRP A 89 -7.16 3.63 -22.84
N MET A 90 -6.66 2.40 -22.82
CA MET A 90 -7.47 1.18 -22.88
C MET A 90 -8.42 1.08 -21.68
N TYR A 91 -7.92 1.30 -20.45
CA TYR A 91 -8.76 1.30 -19.25
C TYR A 91 -9.91 2.31 -19.36
N ILE A 92 -9.61 3.56 -19.69
CA ILE A 92 -10.62 4.62 -19.83
C ILE A 92 -11.63 4.26 -20.94
N THR A 93 -11.16 3.75 -22.08
CA THR A 93 -11.99 3.43 -23.24
C THR A 93 -12.92 2.25 -22.96
N MET A 94 -12.41 1.19 -22.31
CA MET A 94 -13.20 -0.01 -22.01
C MET A 94 -14.19 0.21 -20.86
N MET A 95 -13.80 0.97 -19.83
CA MET A 95 -14.67 1.25 -18.69
C MET A 95 -15.80 2.23 -19.07
N GLY A 96 -15.48 3.23 -19.89
CA GLY A 96 -16.39 4.33 -20.20
C GLY A 96 -16.80 5.11 -18.94
N THR A 97 -17.64 6.14 -19.11
CA THR A 97 -18.03 7.01 -17.99
C THR A 97 -18.71 6.26 -16.85
N GLN A 98 -19.62 5.33 -17.18
CA GLN A 98 -20.37 4.57 -16.17
C GLN A 98 -19.45 3.61 -15.40
N GLY A 99 -18.58 2.89 -16.09
CA GLY A 99 -17.62 1.99 -15.46
C GLY A 99 -16.63 2.74 -14.57
N LEU A 100 -16.07 3.85 -15.06
CA LEU A 100 -15.16 4.70 -14.27
C LEU A 100 -15.82 5.25 -13.00
N THR A 101 -17.06 5.74 -13.10
CA THR A 101 -17.80 6.22 -11.93
C THR A 101 -18.08 5.07 -10.94
N ARG A 102 -18.43 3.89 -11.47
CA ARG A 102 -18.69 2.70 -10.65
C ARG A 102 -17.42 2.22 -9.93
N ALA A 103 -16.27 2.23 -10.61
CA ALA A 103 -14.98 1.89 -10.01
C ALA A 103 -14.72 2.74 -8.77
N THR A 104 -14.80 4.07 -8.89
CA THR A 104 -14.64 4.98 -7.74
C THR A 104 -15.65 4.71 -6.63
N GLN A 105 -16.91 4.46 -6.93
CA GLN A 105 -17.91 4.11 -5.92
C GLN A 105 -17.57 2.82 -5.17
N VAL A 106 -17.08 1.79 -5.88
CA VAL A 106 -16.71 0.51 -5.28
C VAL A 106 -15.41 0.63 -4.48
N ALA A 107 -14.43 1.40 -4.93
CA ALA A 107 -13.21 1.68 -4.15
C ALA A 107 -13.56 2.31 -2.79
N ILE A 108 -14.45 3.32 -2.77
CA ILE A 108 -14.95 3.94 -1.54
C ILE A 108 -15.74 2.94 -0.69
N LEU A 109 -16.60 2.12 -1.31
CA LEU A 109 -17.38 1.09 -0.62
C LEU A 109 -16.48 0.07 0.08
N ASN A 110 -15.48 -0.47 -0.63
CA ASN A 110 -14.56 -1.48 -0.13
C ASN A 110 -13.74 -0.95 1.05
N ALA A 111 -13.25 0.29 0.99
CA ALA A 111 -12.52 0.91 2.09
C ALA A 111 -13.40 1.14 3.32
N ASN A 112 -14.64 1.59 3.13
CA ASN A 112 -15.59 1.73 4.24
C ASN A 112 -16.03 0.39 4.81
N TYR A 113 -16.10 -0.67 4.00
CA TYR A 113 -16.36 -2.03 4.46
C TYR A 113 -15.26 -2.52 5.41
N ILE A 114 -13.99 -2.38 5.01
CA ILE A 114 -12.84 -2.71 5.85
C ILE A 114 -12.84 -1.85 7.12
N ALA A 115 -13.00 -0.53 6.98
CA ALA A 115 -13.02 0.40 8.11
C ALA A 115 -14.07 -0.02 9.15
N GLN A 116 -15.30 -0.32 8.71
CA GLN A 116 -16.38 -0.73 9.59
C GLN A 116 -16.12 -2.09 10.27
N ARG A 117 -15.52 -3.05 9.55
CA ARG A 117 -15.17 -4.38 10.09
C ARG A 117 -14.07 -4.32 11.13
N LEU A 118 -13.13 -3.39 11.00
CA LEU A 118 -11.94 -3.32 11.86
C LEU A 118 -12.07 -2.33 13.02
N ASP A 119 -12.98 -1.35 12.98
CA ASP A 119 -13.03 -0.23 13.95
C ASP A 119 -13.13 -0.65 15.42
N SER A 120 -13.83 -1.75 15.72
CA SER A 120 -13.94 -2.30 17.09
C SER A 120 -12.67 -3.00 17.58
N HIS A 121 -11.75 -3.34 16.68
CA HIS A 121 -10.50 -4.06 16.96
C HIS A 121 -9.30 -3.10 16.91
N TYR A 122 -9.31 -2.19 15.94
CA TYR A 122 -8.33 -1.15 15.71
C TYR A 122 -9.07 0.15 15.35
N SER A 123 -8.91 1.19 16.16
CA SER A 123 -9.65 2.44 15.93
C SER A 123 -9.30 3.03 14.56
N VAL A 124 -10.31 3.37 13.76
CA VAL A 124 -10.12 4.09 12.49
C VAL A 124 -9.85 5.57 12.83
N LEU A 125 -8.61 6.01 12.58
CA LEU A 125 -8.05 7.24 13.11
C LEU A 125 -8.72 8.51 12.59
N TYR A 126 -9.09 8.54 11.31
CA TYR A 126 -9.73 9.69 10.68
C TYR A 126 -10.97 9.25 9.90
N LYS A 127 -12.06 9.98 10.12
CA LYS A 127 -13.33 9.82 9.41
C LYS A 127 -13.84 11.20 8.98
N GLY A 128 -14.57 11.25 7.87
CA GLY A 128 -15.27 12.45 7.43
C GLY A 128 -16.40 12.83 8.39
N LYS A 129 -17.04 13.99 8.14
CA LYS A 129 -18.10 14.54 9.00
C LYS A 129 -19.27 13.59 9.25
N SER A 130 -19.54 12.71 8.29
CA SER A 130 -20.62 11.71 8.36
C SER A 130 -20.15 10.33 8.84
N GLY A 131 -18.93 10.20 9.35
CA GLY A 131 -18.38 8.94 9.87
C GLY A 131 -17.81 7.98 8.83
N PHE A 132 -17.72 8.39 7.56
CA PHE A 132 -17.18 7.56 6.47
C PHE A 132 -15.78 7.99 6.04
N VAL A 133 -15.03 7.05 5.47
CA VAL A 133 -13.74 7.29 4.81
C VAL A 133 -13.92 7.43 3.29
N ALA A 134 -12.85 7.78 2.58
CA ALA A 134 -12.82 7.80 1.12
C ALA A 134 -12.43 6.40 0.57
N HIS A 135 -11.49 6.32 -0.37
CA HIS A 135 -10.96 5.06 -0.92
C HIS A 135 -9.95 4.32 -0.02
N GLU A 136 -9.58 4.89 1.12
CA GLU A 136 -8.59 4.32 2.04
C GLU A 136 -8.95 4.68 3.50
N CYS A 137 -8.47 3.90 4.46
CA CYS A 137 -8.61 4.17 5.89
C CYS A 137 -7.29 4.00 6.65
N ILE A 138 -7.16 4.68 7.80
CA ILE A 138 -6.00 4.52 8.69
C ILE A 138 -6.46 3.87 9.97
N ILE A 139 -5.83 2.76 10.36
CA ILE A 139 -6.05 2.10 11.63
C ILE A 139 -4.93 2.46 12.62
N ASP A 140 -5.31 2.81 13.85
CA ASP A 140 -4.39 3.20 14.90
C ASP A 140 -3.88 2.00 15.69
N LEU A 141 -2.58 1.71 15.52
CA LEU A 141 -1.89 0.59 16.18
C LEU A 141 -1.02 1.04 17.35
N ARG A 142 -0.85 2.36 17.53
CA ARG A 142 0.05 2.95 18.54
C ARG A 142 -0.29 2.55 19.98
N PRO A 143 -1.56 2.34 20.37
CA PRO A 143 -1.87 1.85 21.72
C PRO A 143 -1.26 0.47 22.02
N LEU A 144 -1.07 -0.38 21.00
CA LEU A 144 -0.60 -1.75 21.16
C LEU A 144 0.87 -1.82 21.61
N LYS A 145 1.68 -0.82 21.23
CA LYS A 145 3.06 -0.67 21.73
C LYS A 145 3.09 -0.51 23.25
N LYS A 146 2.17 0.29 23.81
CA LYS A 146 2.12 0.53 25.26
C LYS A 146 1.53 -0.66 26.03
N LEU A 147 0.56 -1.35 25.43
CA LEU A 147 -0.19 -2.43 26.09
C LEU A 147 0.53 -3.78 26.01
N ALA A 148 1.22 -4.06 24.90
CA ALA A 148 1.77 -5.38 24.59
C ALA A 148 3.22 -5.35 24.07
N GLY A 149 3.85 -4.17 23.98
CA GLY A 149 5.17 -4.05 23.34
C GLY A 149 5.15 -4.31 21.82
N ILE A 150 3.98 -4.35 21.19
CA ILE A 150 3.82 -4.67 19.77
C ILE A 150 3.93 -3.41 18.91
N GLU A 151 4.86 -3.43 17.97
CA GLU A 151 5.06 -2.36 16.99
C GLU A 151 4.26 -2.63 15.71
N VAL A 152 4.10 -1.59 14.88
CA VAL A 152 3.45 -1.74 13.57
C VAL A 152 4.19 -2.74 12.66
N ASP A 153 5.52 -2.82 12.78
CA ASP A 153 6.34 -3.76 12.00
C ASP A 153 6.06 -5.21 12.38
N ASP A 154 5.75 -5.48 13.65
CA ASP A 154 5.39 -6.84 14.11
C ASP A 154 4.12 -7.32 13.40
N ILE A 155 3.10 -6.47 13.32
CA ILE A 155 1.84 -6.74 12.61
C ILE A 155 2.10 -6.87 11.10
N ALA A 156 2.94 -5.98 10.54
CA ALA A 156 3.29 -6.00 9.12
C ALA A 156 3.99 -7.31 8.71
N LYS A 157 4.89 -7.82 9.56
CA LYS A 157 5.54 -9.11 9.32
C LYS A 157 4.60 -10.28 9.57
N ARG A 158 3.75 -10.20 10.60
CA ARG A 158 2.79 -11.27 10.90
C ARG A 158 1.78 -11.47 9.78
N LEU A 159 1.34 -10.40 9.09
CA LEU A 159 0.48 -10.51 7.90
C LEU A 159 1.07 -11.39 6.79
N MET A 160 2.39 -11.48 6.67
CA MET A 160 3.04 -12.36 5.69
C MET A 160 2.72 -13.84 5.95
N ASP A 161 2.63 -14.24 7.22
CA ASP A 161 2.28 -15.61 7.59
C ASP A 161 0.82 -15.94 7.23
N TYR A 162 -0.05 -14.93 7.23
CA TYR A 162 -1.44 -14.99 6.77
C TYR A 162 -1.60 -14.89 5.24
N GLY A 163 -0.50 -14.70 4.50
CA GLY A 163 -0.47 -14.62 3.04
C GLY A 163 -0.65 -13.21 2.46
N PHE A 164 -0.52 -12.15 3.27
CA PHE A 164 -0.72 -10.77 2.84
C PHE A 164 0.57 -9.96 2.80
N HIS A 165 0.70 -9.11 1.78
CA HIS A 165 1.60 -7.97 1.86
C HIS A 165 1.01 -6.94 2.83
N ALA A 166 1.85 -6.32 3.66
CA ALA A 166 1.38 -5.30 4.59
C ALA A 166 0.82 -4.06 3.84
N PRO A 167 -0.19 -3.36 4.39
CA PRO A 167 -0.59 -2.05 3.91
C PRO A 167 0.53 -1.01 4.03
N THR A 168 0.25 0.25 3.70
CA THR A 168 1.23 1.33 3.92
C THR A 168 1.49 1.50 5.41
N VAL A 169 2.75 1.38 5.84
CA VAL A 169 3.16 1.39 7.25
C VAL A 169 3.75 2.75 7.63
N SER A 170 3.37 3.28 8.80
CA SER A 170 3.94 4.48 9.44
C SER A 170 3.85 5.78 8.63
N TRP A 171 3.00 5.83 7.61
CA TRP A 171 2.68 7.03 6.86
C TRP A 171 1.18 7.09 6.56
N PRO A 172 0.53 8.26 6.64
CA PRO A 172 1.08 9.58 7.01
C PRO A 172 1.30 9.76 8.51
N VAL A 173 0.87 8.80 9.34
CA VAL A 173 1.04 8.85 10.80
C VAL A 173 2.01 7.74 11.24
N PRO A 174 3.09 8.06 11.98
CA PRO A 174 4.00 7.05 12.51
C PRO A 174 3.29 6.04 13.41
N GLY A 175 3.58 4.76 13.24
CA GLY A 175 3.00 3.68 14.06
C GLY A 175 1.55 3.31 13.69
N THR A 176 1.07 3.69 12.50
CA THR A 176 -0.25 3.29 11.98
C THR A 176 -0.14 2.48 10.68
N MET A 177 -1.23 1.86 10.24
CA MET A 177 -1.35 1.30 8.89
C MET A 177 -2.44 2.03 8.10
N MET A 178 -2.15 2.33 6.84
CA MET A 178 -3.10 2.90 5.89
C MET A 178 -3.46 1.86 4.82
N ILE A 179 -4.74 1.56 4.70
CA ILE A 179 -5.31 0.45 3.92
C ILE A 179 -6.14 1.00 2.77
N GLU A 180 -5.77 0.66 1.54
CA GLU A 180 -6.49 0.96 0.29
C GLU A 180 -6.78 -0.35 -0.46
N PRO A 181 -8.02 -0.88 -0.44
CA PRO A 181 -8.33 -2.15 -1.09
C PRO A 181 -8.56 -2.05 -2.61
N THR A 182 -8.78 -0.84 -3.13
CA THR A 182 -9.26 -0.59 -4.50
C THR A 182 -10.62 -1.23 -4.80
N GLU A 183 -11.14 -0.97 -6.00
CA GLU A 183 -12.37 -1.56 -6.52
C GLU A 183 -12.20 -2.97 -7.10
N SER A 184 -10.96 -3.40 -7.32
CA SER A 184 -10.65 -4.63 -8.07
C SER A 184 -10.66 -5.88 -7.19
N GLU A 185 -10.58 -5.72 -5.87
CA GLU A 185 -10.58 -6.83 -4.93
C GLU A 185 -12.01 -7.31 -4.61
N SER A 186 -12.18 -8.63 -4.59
CA SER A 186 -13.47 -9.24 -4.30
C SER A 186 -13.79 -9.15 -2.80
N LYS A 187 -15.07 -9.23 -2.44
CA LYS A 187 -15.49 -9.20 -1.03
C LYS A 187 -14.80 -10.30 -0.21
N GLU A 188 -14.60 -11.48 -0.80
CA GLU A 188 -13.94 -12.61 -0.16
C GLU A 188 -12.48 -12.29 0.19
N GLU A 189 -11.77 -11.53 -0.65
CA GLU A 189 -10.41 -11.08 -0.34
C GLU A 189 -10.41 -10.02 0.78
N LEU A 190 -11.36 -9.08 0.75
CA LEU A 190 -11.53 -8.10 1.83
C LEU A 190 -11.82 -8.79 3.18
N ASP A 191 -12.65 -9.84 3.15
CA ASP A 191 -12.97 -10.66 4.31
C ASP A 191 -11.75 -11.38 4.85
N ARG A 192 -10.97 -12.06 3.98
CA ARG A 192 -9.71 -12.72 4.38
C ARG A 192 -8.74 -11.74 5.04
N PHE A 193 -8.59 -10.54 4.48
CA PHE A 193 -7.73 -9.51 5.07
C PHE A 193 -8.26 -9.05 6.44
N CYS A 194 -9.56 -8.78 6.56
CA CYS A 194 -10.17 -8.39 7.84
C CYS A 194 -10.05 -9.49 8.89
N GLU A 195 -10.27 -10.75 8.51
CA GLU A 195 -10.13 -11.92 9.38
C GLU A 195 -8.69 -12.11 9.85
N ALA A 196 -7.70 -11.93 8.97
CA ALA A 196 -6.29 -11.92 9.35
C ALA A 196 -5.99 -10.84 10.39
N MET A 197 -6.44 -9.60 10.15
CA MET A 197 -6.24 -8.49 11.08
C MET A 197 -6.93 -8.74 12.44
N ILE A 198 -8.14 -9.29 12.44
CA ILE A 198 -8.87 -9.62 13.67
C ILE A 198 -8.19 -10.78 14.44
N ALA A 199 -7.71 -11.80 13.73
CA ALA A 199 -6.96 -12.90 14.34
C ALA A 199 -5.65 -12.39 14.96
N ILE A 200 -4.92 -11.51 14.27
CA ILE A 200 -3.73 -10.84 14.83
C ILE A 200 -4.11 -10.01 16.07
N ARG A 201 -5.29 -9.36 16.11
CA ARG A 201 -5.73 -8.64 17.31
C ARG A 201 -5.91 -9.57 18.51
N GLN A 202 -6.39 -10.79 18.27
CA GLN A 202 -6.54 -11.83 19.29
C GLN A 202 -5.18 -12.36 19.74
N GLU A 203 -4.23 -12.60 18.83
CA GLU A 203 -2.85 -12.94 19.17
C GLU A 203 -2.21 -11.88 20.11
N ILE A 204 -2.46 -10.59 19.84
CA ILE A 204 -2.00 -9.49 20.69
C ILE A 204 -2.71 -9.49 22.06
N GLU A 205 -3.99 -9.84 22.10
CA GLU A 205 -4.76 -9.89 23.36
C GLU A 205 -4.21 -10.94 24.32
N VAL A 206 -3.78 -12.10 23.81
CA VAL A 206 -3.09 -13.16 24.59
C VAL A 206 -1.81 -12.62 25.24
N ILE A 207 -1.07 -11.76 24.53
CA ILE A 207 0.13 -11.08 25.08
C ILE A 207 -0.27 -10.09 26.18
N ILE A 208 -1.30 -9.28 25.97
CA ILE A 208 -1.81 -8.30 26.96
C ILE A 208 -2.23 -9.01 28.25
N GLN A 209 -2.80 -10.21 28.14
CA GLN A 209 -3.27 -11.02 29.26
C GLN A 209 -2.14 -11.77 29.98
N GLY A 210 -0.92 -11.76 29.44
CA GLY A 210 0.24 -12.41 30.03
C GLY A 210 0.25 -13.93 29.87
N GLU A 211 -0.47 -14.46 28.87
CA GLU A 211 -0.59 -15.90 28.63
C GLU A 211 0.57 -16.46 27.78
N ILE A 212 1.30 -15.61 27.07
CA ILE A 212 2.47 -15.96 26.27
C ILE A 212 3.61 -14.98 26.54
N ASP A 213 4.85 -15.40 26.29
CA ASP A 213 6.03 -14.55 26.44
C ASP A 213 5.93 -13.30 25.52
N PRO A 214 6.09 -12.07 26.06
CA PRO A 214 6.03 -10.84 25.26
C PRO A 214 7.15 -10.72 24.21
N GLU A 215 8.26 -11.44 24.38
CA GLU A 215 9.41 -11.44 23.47
C GLU A 215 9.47 -12.70 22.58
N ASP A 216 8.89 -13.83 23.01
CA ASP A 216 8.80 -15.06 22.22
C ASP A 216 7.34 -15.42 21.85
N ASN A 217 6.87 -14.85 20.75
CA ASN A 217 5.51 -15.06 20.25
C ASN A 217 5.42 -14.95 18.72
N LEU A 218 4.25 -15.31 18.19
CA LEU A 218 3.95 -15.29 16.76
C LEU A 218 4.24 -13.95 16.09
N LEU A 219 4.00 -12.82 16.76
CA LEU A 219 4.23 -11.49 16.19
C LEU A 219 5.70 -11.09 16.17
N LYS A 220 6.44 -11.34 17.27
CA LYS A 220 7.86 -10.99 17.37
C LYS A 220 8.74 -11.81 16.45
N ASN A 221 8.40 -13.08 16.26
CA ASN A 221 9.18 -14.02 15.45
C ASN A 221 8.74 -14.05 13.98
N ALA A 222 7.67 -13.35 13.60
CA ALA A 222 7.27 -13.23 12.21
C ALA A 222 8.29 -12.43 11.37
N PRO A 223 8.46 -12.76 10.07
CA PRO A 223 7.77 -13.81 9.34
C PRO A 223 8.42 -15.19 9.51
N HIS A 224 7.63 -16.26 9.42
CA HIS A 224 8.10 -17.63 9.58
C HIS A 224 8.42 -18.28 8.23
N THR A 225 9.70 -18.52 7.97
CA THR A 225 10.15 -19.21 6.74
C THR A 225 9.92 -20.72 6.82
N ALA A 226 9.89 -21.38 5.67
CA ALA A 226 9.83 -22.84 5.62
C ALA A 226 11.02 -23.50 6.34
N GLU A 227 12.22 -22.89 6.24
CA GLU A 227 13.44 -23.38 6.89
C GLU A 227 13.33 -23.34 8.42
N VAL A 228 12.84 -22.22 8.98
CA VAL A 228 12.60 -22.09 10.42
C VAL A 228 11.59 -23.12 10.92
N LEU A 229 10.54 -23.40 10.15
CA LEU A 229 9.51 -24.35 10.56
C LEU A 229 9.95 -25.82 10.44
N LEU A 230 10.83 -26.13 9.49
CA LEU A 230 11.36 -27.48 9.26
C LEU A 230 12.62 -27.77 10.09
N SER A 231 13.06 -26.85 10.94
CA SER A 231 14.14 -27.09 11.91
C SER A 231 13.82 -28.29 12.80
N GLY A 232 14.83 -29.04 13.24
CA GLY A 232 14.63 -30.21 14.10
C GLY A 232 14.01 -29.82 15.45
N GLU A 233 14.65 -28.86 16.14
CA GLU A 233 14.15 -28.31 17.41
C GLU A 233 13.18 -27.16 17.17
N TRP A 234 12.17 -27.05 18.03
CA TRP A 234 11.18 -25.97 18.03
C TRP A 234 11.10 -25.35 19.43
N PRO A 235 11.91 -24.31 19.72
CA PRO A 235 12.04 -23.76 21.06
C PRO A 235 10.94 -22.76 21.44
N HIS A 236 9.83 -22.70 20.68
CA HIS A 236 8.76 -21.72 20.86
C HIS A 236 7.58 -22.29 21.63
N ALA A 237 6.91 -21.45 22.42
CA ALA A 237 5.71 -21.80 23.18
C ALA A 237 4.43 -21.92 22.34
N TYR A 238 4.48 -21.58 21.05
CA TYR A 238 3.38 -21.69 20.09
C TYR A 238 3.66 -22.78 19.06
N SER A 239 2.64 -23.30 18.37
CA SER A 239 2.83 -24.39 17.41
C SER A 239 3.37 -23.91 16.05
N ARG A 240 4.12 -24.79 15.36
CA ARG A 240 4.49 -24.60 13.93
C ARG A 240 3.27 -24.36 13.04
N GLU A 241 2.14 -24.98 13.38
CA GLU A 241 0.89 -24.83 12.65
C GLU A 241 0.29 -23.44 12.81
N ALA A 242 0.32 -22.85 14.01
CA ALA A 242 -0.10 -21.46 14.22
C ALA A 242 0.83 -20.46 13.51
N ALA A 243 2.12 -20.79 13.39
CA ALA A 243 3.09 -20.01 12.65
C ALA A 243 2.88 -20.09 11.13
N ALA A 244 2.71 -21.29 10.58
CA ALA A 244 2.64 -21.55 9.14
C ALA A 244 1.24 -21.38 8.54
N TYR A 245 0.21 -21.83 9.25
CA TYR A 245 -1.16 -21.98 8.77
C TYR A 245 -2.19 -21.40 9.75
N PRO A 246 -2.13 -20.09 10.05
CA PRO A 246 -3.04 -19.48 11.02
C PRO A 246 -4.51 -19.50 10.57
N THR A 247 -4.79 -19.77 9.29
CA THR A 247 -6.15 -19.76 8.72
C THR A 247 -6.35 -20.89 7.71
N ALA A 248 -7.60 -21.20 7.35
CA ALA A 248 -7.89 -22.29 6.43
C ALA A 248 -7.30 -22.05 5.02
N TRP A 249 -7.40 -20.82 4.49
CA TRP A 249 -6.92 -20.51 3.14
C TRP A 249 -5.40 -20.63 3.00
N THR A 250 -4.63 -20.39 4.07
CA THR A 250 -3.18 -20.59 4.03
C THR A 250 -2.77 -22.06 3.83
N ARG A 251 -3.68 -23.02 4.09
CA ARG A 251 -3.46 -24.45 3.80
C ARG A 251 -3.77 -24.82 2.36
N GLU A 252 -4.73 -24.13 1.75
CA GLU A 252 -5.07 -24.32 0.35
C GLU A 252 -3.97 -23.73 -0.54
N HIS A 253 -3.47 -22.55 -0.20
CA HIS A 253 -2.39 -21.89 -0.91
C HIS A 253 -1.45 -21.16 0.05
N LYS A 254 -0.22 -21.66 0.18
CA LYS A 254 0.82 -21.06 1.02
C LYS A 254 1.84 -20.31 0.19
N PHE A 255 1.95 -19.00 0.41
CA PHE A 255 3.12 -18.23 0.03
C PHE A 255 4.14 -18.26 1.18
N TRP A 256 5.38 -18.62 0.87
CA TRP A 256 6.45 -18.72 1.86
C TRP A 256 7.30 -17.45 1.88
N PRO A 257 7.45 -16.79 3.05
CA PRO A 257 8.47 -15.78 3.24
C PRO A 257 9.86 -16.38 2.94
N PRO A 258 10.65 -15.79 2.01
CA PRO A 258 11.92 -16.38 1.59
C PRO A 258 13.04 -16.19 2.62
N VAL A 259 12.89 -15.22 3.52
CA VAL A 259 13.84 -14.89 4.59
C VAL A 259 13.10 -14.50 5.85
N SER A 260 13.74 -14.68 7.00
CA SER A 260 13.25 -14.19 8.28
C SER A 260 13.29 -12.66 8.35
N ARG A 261 12.93 -12.09 9.49
CA ARG A 261 12.90 -10.64 9.68
C ARG A 261 14.26 -10.00 9.36
N ILE A 262 14.24 -9.00 8.50
CA ILE A 262 15.43 -8.25 8.06
C ILE A 262 15.92 -7.34 9.19
N ASP A 263 17.24 -7.32 9.43
CA ASP A 263 17.90 -6.33 10.29
C ASP A 263 18.23 -5.07 9.48
N ASN A 264 17.31 -4.11 9.53
CA ASN A 264 17.45 -2.85 8.80
C ASN A 264 18.70 -2.07 9.23
N ALA A 265 18.95 -2.01 10.55
CA ALA A 265 19.98 -1.14 11.09
C ALA A 265 21.39 -1.71 10.84
N PHE A 266 21.53 -3.03 10.75
CA PHE A 266 22.79 -3.67 10.36
C PHE A 266 23.19 -3.31 8.94
N GLY A 267 22.26 -3.34 7.98
CA GLY A 267 22.52 -3.00 6.57
C GLY A 267 23.02 -1.57 6.40
N ASP A 268 22.39 -0.61 7.07
CA ASP A 268 22.82 0.80 7.03
C ASP A 268 24.21 1.02 7.64
N ARG A 269 24.57 0.25 8.68
CA ARG A 269 25.91 0.31 9.30
C ARG A 269 27.00 -0.38 8.46
N HIS A 270 26.63 -1.33 7.60
CA HIS A 270 27.55 -2.13 6.79
C HIS A 270 27.12 -2.09 5.32
N LEU A 271 27.22 -0.91 4.72
CA LEU A 271 26.69 -0.64 3.39
C LEU A 271 27.38 -1.49 2.31
N VAL A 272 26.68 -2.49 1.79
CA VAL A 272 27.09 -3.30 0.65
C VAL A 272 26.03 -3.22 -0.43
N CYS A 273 26.33 -2.46 -1.49
CA CYS A 273 25.40 -2.20 -2.61
C CYS A 273 25.81 -2.90 -3.92
N SER A 274 26.68 -3.92 -3.83
CA SER A 274 27.11 -4.73 -4.98
C SER A 274 27.10 -6.23 -4.64
N CYS A 275 27.04 -7.09 -5.65
CA CYS A 275 27.00 -8.54 -5.46
C CYS A 275 28.29 -9.12 -4.87
N SER A 276 29.38 -8.34 -4.81
CA SER A 276 30.69 -8.81 -4.38
C SER A 276 30.77 -9.13 -2.87
N GLY A 277 29.76 -8.75 -2.09
CA GLY A 277 29.72 -9.00 -0.64
C GLY A 277 30.74 -8.15 0.15
N MET A 278 30.79 -8.32 1.47
CA MET A 278 31.81 -7.63 2.31
C MET A 278 33.23 -8.17 2.10
N ASP A 279 33.38 -9.45 1.75
CA ASP A 279 34.69 -10.08 1.56
C ASP A 279 35.53 -9.39 0.48
N ALA A 280 34.88 -8.73 -0.48
CA ALA A 280 35.55 -7.96 -1.53
C ALA A 280 36.10 -6.59 -1.07
N TYR A 281 35.82 -6.15 0.16
CA TYR A 281 36.23 -4.87 0.72
C TYR A 281 37.17 -5.01 1.94
N GLN A 282 37.64 -6.23 2.24
CA GLN A 282 38.72 -6.53 3.20
C GLN A 282 40.10 -6.42 2.55
#